data_AF-A0A848STY9-F1
#
_entry.id   AF-A0A848STY9-F1
#
_cell.length_a   1.000
_cell.length_b   1.000
_cell.length_c   1.000
_cell.angle_alpha   90.00
_cell.angle_beta   90.00
_cell.angle_gamma   90.00
#
_symmetry.space_group_name_H-M   'P 1'
#
loop_
_entity.id
_entity.type
_entity.pdbx_description
1 polymer ?
#
loop_
_entity_poly.entity_id
_entity_poly.type
_entity_poly.pdbx_seq_one_letter_code
_entity_poly.pdbx_strand_id
1 'polypeptide(L)' 'MTDYFIGAIIACLAIAGWASWMDRRRNKRDDLDRVGWVNWPLVLVLSLVAALIFTILAFAA' A
#
# COMPACT_ATOMS: atom_id res chain seq x y z
N MET A 1 -17.96 8.08 -14.16
CA MET A 1 -16.52 8.41 -14.26
C MET A 1 -15.83 8.35 -12.89
N THR A 2 -16.45 8.84 -11.82
CA THR A 2 -15.95 8.78 -10.43
C THR A 2 -15.90 7.38 -9.80
N ASP A 3 -16.78 6.49 -10.26
CA ASP A 3 -16.89 5.08 -9.87
C ASP A 3 -15.58 4.28 -10.07
N TYR A 4 -14.84 4.52 -11.16
CA TYR A 4 -13.54 3.88 -11.40
C TYR A 4 -12.46 4.34 -10.40
N PHE A 5 -12.50 5.61 -9.99
CA PHE A 5 -11.55 6.16 -9.03
C PHE A 5 -11.77 5.60 -7.62
N ILE A 6 -13.03 5.41 -7.22
CA ILE A 6 -13.36 4.79 -5.93
C ILE A 6 -12.80 3.37 -5.86
N GLY A 7 -12.96 2.59 -6.93
CA GLY A 7 -12.37 1.25 -7.03
C GLY A 7 -10.84 1.25 -6.89
N ALA A 8 -10.17 2.19 -7.55
CA ALA A 8 -8.71 2.32 -7.49
C ALA A 8 -8.21 2.73 -6.08
N ILE A 9 -8.93 3.63 -5.41
CA ILE A 9 -8.60 4.07 -4.04
C ILE A 9 -8.74 2.89 -3.06
N ILE A 10 -9.84 2.14 -3.13
CA ILE A 10 -10.07 0.97 -2.28
C ILE A 10 -8.98 -0.08 -2.50
N ALA A 11 -8.60 -0.35 -3.76
CA ALA A 11 -7.53 -1.29 -4.08
C ALA A 11 -6.18 -0.84 -3.49
N CYS A 12 -5.82 0.44 -3.62
CA CYS A 12 -4.57 0.96 -3.05
C CYS A 12 -4.56 0.89 -1.52
N LEU A 13 -5.69 1.18 -0.86
CA LEU A 13 -5.82 1.05 0.59
C LEU A 13 -5.71 -0.41 1.05
N ALA A 14 -6.27 -1.35 0.29
CA ALA A 14 -6.14 -2.78 0.58
C ALA A 14 -4.66 -3.23 0.49
N ILE A 15 -3.92 -2.78 -0.53
CA ILE A 15 -2.49 -3.08 -0.68
C ILE A 15 -1.67 -2.44 0.44
N ALA A 16 -1.99 -1.19 0.83
CA ALA A 16 -1.34 -0.52 1.94
C ALA A 16 -1.54 -1.27 3.27
N GLY A 17 -2.78 -1.69 3.54
CA GLY A 17 -3.10 -2.52 4.71
C GLY A 17 -2.35 -3.86 4.69
N TRP A 18 -2.28 -4.51 3.53
CA TRP A 18 -1.56 -5.77 3.37
C TRP A 18 -0.05 -5.61 3.58
N ALA A 19 0.54 -4.55 3.03
CA ALA A 19 1.96 -4.23 3.20
C ALA A 19 2.29 -3.98 4.68
N SER A 20 1.47 -3.19 5.39
CA SER A 20 1.62 -2.95 6.83
C SER A 20 1.48 -4.24 7.65
N TRP A 21 0.52 -5.11 7.30
CA TRP A 21 0.38 -6.41 7.96
C TRP A 21 1.64 -7.26 7.76
N MET A 22 2.11 -7.41 6.52
CA MET A 22 3.29 -8.21 6.20
C MET A 22 4.54 -7.67 6.89
N ASP A 23 4.69 -6.35 6.96
CA ASP A 23 5.77 -5.70 7.70
C ASP A 23 5.67 -5.98 9.21
N ARG A 24 4.48 -5.87 9.81
CA ARG A 24 4.26 -6.22 11.21
C ARG A 24 4.51 -7.70 11.50
N ARG A 25 4.17 -8.60 10.56
CA ARG A 25 4.53 -10.02 10.64
C ARG A 25 6.03 -10.24 10.53
N ARG A 26 6.73 -9.45 9.71
CA ARG A 26 8.19 -9.49 9.58
C ARG A 26 8.88 -8.96 10.84
N ASN A 27 8.37 -7.89 11.44
CA ASN A 27 8.92 -7.30 12.67
C ASN A 27 8.69 -8.18 13.91
N LYS A 28 7.77 -9.15 13.83
CA LYS A 28 7.54 -10.16 14.87
C LYS A 28 8.38 -11.43 14.66
N ARG A 29 9.29 -11.46 13.68
CA ARG A 29 10.20 -12.60 13.45
C ARG A 29 11.50 -12.39 14.23
N ASP A 30 11.88 -13.46 14.91
CA ASP A 30 13.07 -13.63 15.75
C ASP A 30 14.37 -13.86 14.95
N ASP A 31 14.30 -13.75 13.61
CA ASP A 31 15.36 -14.16 12.69
C ASP A 31 15.79 -12.98 11.81
N LEU A 32 16.84 -12.30 12.26
CA LEU A 32 17.41 -11.08 11.68
C LEU A 32 18.12 -11.35 10.34
N ASP A 33 18.51 -12.62 10.09
CA ASP A 33 19.28 -13.04 8.91
C ASP A 33 18.40 -13.38 7.70
N ARG A 34 17.07 -13.37 7.85
CA ARG A 34 16.16 -13.49 6.72
C ARG A 34 16.21 -12.23 5.86
N VAL A 35 17.01 -12.29 4.80
CA VAL A 35 17.03 -11.31 3.71
C VAL A 35 15.64 -11.25 3.09
N GLY A 36 14.80 -10.33 3.54
CA GLY A 36 13.45 -10.23 3.02
C GLY A 36 13.48 -9.56 1.66
N TRP A 37 13.11 -10.35 0.66
CA TRP A 37 13.11 -10.04 -0.76
C TRP A 37 12.29 -8.82 -1.14
N VAL A 38 11.26 -8.50 -0.35
CA VAL A 38 10.34 -7.40 -0.61
C VAL A 38 10.47 -6.36 0.48
N ASN A 39 10.74 -5.11 0.08
CA ASN A 39 10.74 -3.96 0.96
C ASN A 39 9.29 -3.51 1.21
N TRP A 40 8.64 -4.13 2.20
CA TRP A 40 7.25 -3.84 2.58
C TRP A 40 6.99 -2.37 2.95
N PRO A 41 7.91 -1.66 3.65
CA PRO A 41 7.79 -0.22 3.85
C PRO A 41 7.71 0.57 2.53
N LEU A 42 8.52 0.22 1.54
CA LEU A 42 8.47 0.87 0.22
C LEU A 42 7.13 0.64 -0.48
N VAL A 43 6.60 -0.60 -0.42
CA VAL A 43 5.29 -0.94 -1.00
C VAL A 43 4.17 -0.15 -0.34
N LEU A 44 4.22 0.04 0.99
CA LEU A 44 3.27 0.88 1.72
C LEU A 44 3.31 2.32 1.21
N VAL A 45 4.50 2.93 1.15
CA VAL A 45 4.66 4.32 0.68
C VAL A 45 4.15 4.47 -0.75
N LEU A 46 4.54 3.57 -1.66
CA LEU A 46 4.08 3.62 -3.06
C LEU A 46 2.56 3.46 -3.16
N SER A 47 1.95 2.59 -2.37
CA SER A 47 0.49 2.39 -2.36
C SER A 47 -0.25 3.63 -1.85
N LEU A 48 0.28 4.30 -0.83
CA LEU A 48 -0.29 5.54 -0.32
C LEU A 48 -0.14 6.69 -1.31
N VAL A 49 1.01 6.80 -1.99
CA VAL A 49 1.23 7.79 -3.04
C VAL A 49 0.25 7.55 -4.21
N ALA A 50 0.08 6.31 -4.65
CA ALA A 50 -0.89 5.97 -5.68
C ALA A 50 -2.33 6.33 -5.26
N ALA A 51 -2.73 5.97 -4.03
CA ALA A 51 -4.04 6.35 -3.49
C ALA A 51 -4.24 7.87 -3.48
N LEU A 52 -3.22 8.64 -3.12
CA LEU A 52 -3.26 10.10 -3.11
C LEU A 52 -3.45 10.66 -4.52
N ILE A 53 -2.70 10.15 -5.51
CA ILE A 53 -2.82 10.56 -6.91
C ILE A 53 -4.24 10.29 -7.42
N PHE A 54 -4.79 9.10 -7.17
CA PHE A 54 -6.16 8.78 -7.57
C PHE A 54 -7.20 9.65 -6.88
N THR A 55 -6.98 10.02 -5.62
CA THR A 55 -7.87 10.93 -4.89
C THR A 55 -7.86 12.33 -5.50
N ILE A 56 -6.68 12.85 -5.86
CA ILE A 56 -6.54 14.16 -6.51
C ILE A 56 -7.23 14.15 -7.88
N LEU A 57 -7.00 13.10 -8.68
CA LEU A 57 -7.63 12.95 -9.99
C LEU A 57 -9.16 12.83 -9.89
N ALA A 58 -9.67 12.13 -8.87
CA ALA A 58 -11.10 12.01 -8.63
C ALA A 58 -11.77 13.35 -8.30
N PHE A 59 -11.07 14.23 -7.57
CA PHE A 59 -11.56 15.58 -7.28
C PHE A 59 -11.41 16.54 -8.45
N ALA A 60 -10.44 16.31 -9.33
CA ALA A 60 -10.22 17.11 -10.53
C ALA A 60 -11.13 16.73 -11.71
N ALA A 61 -11.74 15.54 -11.67
CA ALA A 61 -12.64 15.00 -12.69
C ALA A 61 -14.11 15.37 -12.44
#